data_AF-A0A6G9CVK4-F1
#
_entry.id   AF-A0A6G9CVK4-F1
#
_cell.length_a   1.000
_cell.length_b   1.000
_cell.length_c   1.000
_cell.angle_alpha   90.00
_cell.angle_beta   90.00
_cell.angle_gamma   90.00
#
_symmetry.space_group_name_H-M   'P 1'
#
loop_
_entity.id
_entity.type
_entity.pdbx_description
1 polymer ?
#
loop_
_entity_poly.entity_id
_entity_poly.type
_entity_poly.pdbx_seq_one_letter_code
_entity_poly.pdbx_strand_id
1 'polypeptide(L)'
;MAHISTLDYAMEAPQRHVGQPFPSPTRTPRFLLRGQGAVKASVDGAWFPWTTNVTAELHDLISALSLRLGPIARVAFDWNTISSAQRRIDEVDGLEVRGPYPGQPHDLMYLDDIYGRQLVLMMIPPYTDPDRAYEVMRRLVDPVRSETYRVQ
;
A
#
# COMPACT_ATOMS: atom_id res chain seq x y z
N MET A 1 25.81 22.81 45.98
CA MET A 1 24.90 23.39 44.97
C MET A 1 24.87 22.44 43.78
N ALA A 2 23.73 21.79 43.55
CA ALA A 2 23.59 20.74 42.55
C ALA A 2 23.39 21.34 41.16
N HIS A 3 24.23 20.96 40.19
CA HIS A 3 24.01 21.20 38.78
C HIS A 3 23.08 20.11 38.24
N ILE A 4 21.88 20.51 37.82
CA ILE A 4 20.94 19.66 37.12
C ILE A 4 21.32 19.73 35.64
N SER A 5 21.95 18.68 35.11
CA SER A 5 22.11 18.52 33.65
C SER A 5 20.76 18.12 33.09
N THR A 6 20.11 19.06 32.39
CA THR A 6 18.96 18.77 31.55
C THR A 6 19.42 17.86 30.42
N LEU A 7 18.90 16.63 30.39
CA LEU A 7 19.01 15.76 29.23
C LEU A 7 18.23 16.44 28.09
N ASP A 8 18.93 16.90 27.06
CA ASP A 8 18.35 17.25 25.78
C ASP A 8 17.79 15.98 25.14
N TYR A 9 16.52 15.69 25.43
CA TYR A 9 15.72 14.73 24.67
C TYR A 9 15.39 15.40 23.34
N ALA A 10 16.39 15.56 22.47
CA ALA A 10 16.16 15.87 21.07
C ALA A 10 15.33 14.71 20.53
N MET A 11 14.02 14.93 20.35
CA MET A 11 13.23 14.09 19.48
C MET A 11 13.89 14.17 18.12
N GLU A 12 14.68 13.15 17.76
CA GLU A 12 15.11 12.95 16.39
C GLU A 12 13.83 12.98 15.55
N ALA A 13 13.65 14.07 14.81
CA ALA A 13 12.58 14.17 13.84
C ALA A 13 12.73 12.96 12.92
N PRO A 14 11.64 12.20 12.63
CA PRO A 14 11.72 11.07 11.73
C PRO A 14 12.40 11.54 10.46
N GLN A 15 13.51 10.89 10.11
CA GLN A 15 14.28 11.22 8.93
C GLN A 15 13.30 11.26 7.75
N ARG A 16 13.20 12.43 7.10
CA ARG A 16 12.41 12.59 5.87
C ARG A 16 12.98 11.60 4.86
N HIS A 17 12.30 10.48 4.68
CA HIS A 17 12.68 9.50 3.69
C HIS A 17 12.49 10.15 2.33
N VAL A 18 13.59 10.35 1.61
CA VAL A 18 13.59 10.93 0.27
C VAL A 18 12.83 9.96 -0.64
N GLY A 19 11.54 10.21 -0.87
CA GLY A 19 10.75 9.40 -1.80
C GLY A 19 9.25 9.67 -1.82
N GLN A 20 8.62 10.05 -0.71
CA GLN A 20 7.19 10.37 -0.65
C GLN A 20 6.91 11.42 0.44
N PRO A 21 5.90 12.30 0.26
CA PRO A 21 5.59 13.37 1.20
C PRO A 21 4.79 12.91 2.43
N PHE A 22 4.50 11.62 2.56
CA PHE A 22 3.71 11.08 3.65
C PHE A 22 4.55 10.89 4.93
N PRO A 23 3.97 11.16 6.12
CA PRO A 23 4.62 10.83 7.38
C PRO A 23 4.78 9.30 7.53
N SER A 24 5.55 8.88 8.53
CA SER A 24 5.65 7.47 8.91
C SER A 24 4.25 6.86 9.10
N PRO A 25 4.02 5.61 8.67
CA PRO A 25 2.72 4.99 8.78
C PRO A 25 2.13 5.09 10.18
N THR A 26 0.90 5.60 10.28
CA THR A 26 0.20 5.73 11.57
C THR A 26 -0.35 4.40 12.08
N ARG A 27 -0.60 3.46 11.16
CA ARG A 27 -0.87 2.05 11.43
C ARG A 27 0.08 1.18 10.61
N THR A 28 0.44 0.01 11.14
CA THR A 28 1.21 -0.97 10.37
C THR A 28 0.39 -1.49 9.20
N PRO A 29 0.80 -1.24 7.94
CA PRO A 29 0.09 -1.76 6.77
C PRO A 29 0.23 -3.28 6.71
N ARG A 30 -0.87 -4.00 6.47
CA ARG A 30 -0.86 -5.45 6.32
C ARG A 30 -0.77 -5.82 4.85
N PHE A 31 0.43 -6.01 4.33
CA PHE A 31 0.64 -6.44 2.96
C PHE A 31 1.72 -7.51 2.87
N LEU A 32 1.64 -8.33 1.82
CA LEU A 32 2.67 -9.28 1.45
C LEU A 32 2.99 -9.09 -0.03
N LEU A 33 4.29 -9.04 -0.33
CA LEU A 33 4.79 -8.95 -1.69
C LEU A 33 5.47 -10.27 -2.06
N ARG A 34 5.44 -10.59 -3.34
CA ARG A 34 6.31 -11.61 -3.92
C ARG A 34 7.77 -11.23 -3.70
N GLY A 35 8.62 -12.24 -3.56
CA GLY A 35 10.06 -12.04 -3.42
C GLY A 35 10.65 -11.32 -4.62
N GLN A 36 11.65 -10.47 -4.39
CA GLN A 36 12.42 -9.86 -5.48
C GLN A 36 13.05 -10.95 -6.34
N GLY A 37 12.88 -10.87 -7.66
CA GLY A 37 13.35 -11.89 -8.60
C GLY A 37 12.46 -13.13 -8.74
N ALA A 38 11.27 -13.15 -8.12
CA ALA A 38 10.28 -14.19 -8.39
C ALA A 38 9.84 -14.19 -9.87
N VAL A 39 9.39 -15.34 -10.36
CA VAL A 39 8.80 -15.46 -11.70
C VAL A 39 7.63 -14.47 -11.83
N LYS A 40 7.59 -13.75 -12.96
CA LYS A 40 6.56 -12.76 -13.27
C LYS A 40 5.17 -13.41 -13.17
N ALA A 41 4.29 -12.76 -12.41
CA ALA A 41 2.89 -13.15 -12.24
C ALA A 41 1.98 -11.97 -12.62
N SER A 42 0.68 -12.22 -12.74
CA SER A 42 -0.32 -11.16 -12.95
C SER A 42 -0.58 -10.32 -11.69
N VAL A 43 -0.21 -10.85 -10.52
CA VAL A 43 -0.38 -10.20 -9.21
C VAL A 43 0.95 -10.27 -8.45
N ASP A 44 1.43 -9.13 -7.98
CA ASP A 44 2.71 -8.99 -7.29
C ASP A 44 2.61 -9.12 -5.77
N GLY A 45 1.41 -9.04 -5.24
CA GLY A 45 1.17 -9.14 -3.80
C GLY A 45 -0.27 -8.96 -3.41
N ALA A 46 -0.49 -8.85 -2.11
CA ALA A 46 -1.80 -8.61 -1.53
C ALA A 46 -1.72 -7.59 -0.42
N TRP A 47 -2.80 -6.82 -0.25
CA TRP A 47 -3.00 -5.86 0.83
C TRP A 47 -4.32 -6.16 1.55
N PHE A 48 -4.27 -6.16 2.88
CA PHE A 48 -5.41 -6.38 3.75
C PHE A 48 -5.67 -5.13 4.62
N PRO A 49 -6.44 -4.13 4.11
CA PRO A 49 -6.76 -2.91 4.85
C PRO A 49 -7.47 -3.21 6.17
N TRP A 50 -7.28 -2.36 7.17
CA TRP A 50 -7.94 -2.46 8.48
C TRP A 50 -9.41 -2.03 8.43
N THR A 51 -9.78 -1.18 7.49
CA THR A 51 -11.09 -0.52 7.41
C THR A 51 -11.64 -0.50 5.99
N THR A 52 -12.92 -0.18 5.85
CA THR A 52 -13.57 0.02 4.56
C THR A 52 -13.24 1.36 3.92
N ASN A 53 -12.65 2.31 4.66
CA ASN A 53 -12.15 3.57 4.10
C ASN A 53 -10.69 3.39 3.66
N VAL A 54 -10.50 2.68 2.54
CA VAL A 54 -9.16 2.32 2.04
C VAL A 54 -8.29 3.52 1.70
N THR A 55 -8.85 4.66 1.28
CA THR A 55 -8.09 5.89 1.05
C THR A 55 -7.42 6.40 2.32
N ALA A 56 -8.07 6.29 3.48
CA ALA A 56 -7.49 6.72 4.75
C ALA A 56 -6.26 5.90 5.17
N GLU A 57 -6.09 4.70 4.62
CA GLU A 57 -4.94 3.82 4.86
C GLU A 57 -3.96 3.80 3.69
N LEU A 58 -4.28 4.50 2.59
CA LEU A 58 -3.49 4.49 1.38
C LEU A 58 -2.11 5.10 1.61
N HIS A 59 -2.03 6.22 2.34
CA HIS A 59 -0.76 6.88 2.63
C HIS A 59 0.19 5.98 3.42
N ASP A 60 -0.34 5.28 4.43
CA ASP A 60 0.43 4.31 5.22
C ASP A 60 0.97 3.18 4.33
N LEU A 61 0.14 2.65 3.41
CA LEU A 61 0.57 1.65 2.43
C LEU A 61 1.65 2.19 1.49
N ILE A 62 1.45 3.36 0.89
CA ILE A 62 2.37 3.98 -0.08
C ILE A 62 3.71 4.31 0.59
N SER A 63 3.70 4.83 1.82
CA SER A 63 4.91 5.03 2.61
C SER A 63 5.70 3.73 2.76
N ALA A 64 5.04 2.64 3.18
CA ALA A 64 5.71 1.35 3.38
C ALA A 64 6.22 0.72 2.08
N LEU A 65 5.49 0.87 0.97
CA LEU A 65 5.91 0.38 -0.35
C LEU A 65 7.08 1.19 -0.91
N SER A 66 7.06 2.51 -0.74
CA SER A 66 8.08 3.39 -1.32
C SER A 66 9.46 3.20 -0.72
N LEU A 67 9.54 2.75 0.53
CA LEU A 67 10.79 2.33 1.17
C LEU A 67 11.46 1.14 0.47
N ARG A 68 10.68 0.32 -0.25
CA ARG A 68 11.17 -0.91 -0.89
C ARG A 68 11.29 -0.78 -2.40
N LEU A 69 10.38 -0.03 -3.03
CA LEU A 69 10.20 -0.02 -4.49
C LEU A 69 10.51 1.34 -5.11
N GLY A 70 10.70 2.38 -4.28
CA GLY A 70 10.82 3.76 -4.73
C GLY A 70 9.47 4.48 -4.84
N PRO A 71 9.48 5.75 -5.27
CA PRO A 71 8.28 6.60 -5.27
C PRO A 71 7.14 6.06 -6.15
N ILE A 72 5.94 5.97 -5.58
CA ILE A 72 4.70 5.71 -6.31
C ILE A 72 4.10 7.02 -6.78
N ALA A 73 3.75 7.10 -8.07
CA ALA A 73 3.17 8.29 -8.67
C ALA A 73 1.65 8.22 -8.79
N ARG A 74 1.11 7.00 -8.94
CA ARG A 74 -0.30 6.80 -9.27
C ARG A 74 -0.87 5.52 -8.69
N VAL A 75 -2.14 5.57 -8.32
CA VAL A 75 -2.95 4.42 -7.90
C VAL A 75 -4.26 4.42 -8.67
N ALA A 76 -4.54 3.32 -9.36
CA ALA A 76 -5.82 3.05 -10.00
C ALA A 76 -6.52 1.88 -9.30
N PHE A 77 -7.75 2.08 -8.85
CA PHE A 77 -8.53 1.07 -8.13
C PHE A 77 -10.03 1.35 -8.22
N ASP A 78 -10.86 0.33 -7.99
CA ASP A 78 -12.30 0.47 -7.84
C ASP A 78 -12.66 0.99 -6.45
N TRP A 79 -12.52 2.30 -6.27
CA TRP A 79 -12.77 2.97 -5.00
C TRP A 79 -14.26 2.98 -4.65
N ASN A 80 -14.60 2.51 -3.45
CA ASN A 80 -15.96 2.66 -2.93
C ASN A 80 -16.33 4.15 -2.69
N THR A 81 -17.61 4.41 -2.43
CA THR A 81 -18.14 5.78 -2.24
C THR A 81 -17.48 6.52 -1.07
N ILE A 82 -17.19 5.82 0.02
CA ILE A 82 -16.57 6.42 1.23
C ILE A 82 -15.14 6.88 0.90
N SER A 83 -14.35 5.99 0.30
CA SER A 83 -12.97 6.26 -0.11
C SER A 83 -12.87 7.35 -1.17
N SER A 84 -13.77 7.32 -2.17
CA SER A 84 -13.86 8.37 -3.18
C SER A 84 -14.22 9.73 -2.60
N ALA A 85 -15.10 9.78 -1.58
CA ALA A 85 -15.47 11.01 -0.90
C ALA A 85 -14.30 11.57 -0.07
N GLN A 86 -13.60 10.71 0.67
CA GLN A 86 -12.42 11.10 1.44
C GLN A 86 -11.33 11.67 0.53
N ARG A 87 -11.02 10.99 -0.58
CA ARG A 87 -9.95 11.45 -1.48
C ARG A 87 -10.17 12.86 -2.04
N ARG A 88 -11.43 13.28 -2.23
CA ARG A 88 -11.77 14.62 -2.74
C ARG A 88 -11.46 15.75 -1.78
N ILE A 89 -11.34 15.45 -0.48
CA ILE A 89 -11.07 16.45 0.57
C ILE A 89 -9.67 16.33 1.16
N ASP A 90 -8.89 15.34 0.74
CA ASP A 90 -7.49 15.18 1.15
C ASP A 90 -6.60 16.29 0.54
N GLU A 91 -5.52 16.62 1.24
CA GLU A 91 -4.53 17.57 0.74
C GLU A 91 -3.83 17.05 -0.53
N VAL A 92 -3.40 17.98 -1.38
CA VAL A 92 -2.64 17.62 -2.59
C VAL A 92 -1.24 17.14 -2.19
N ASP A 93 -1.00 15.87 -2.43
CA ASP A 93 0.18 15.10 -2.00
C ASP A 93 1.03 14.58 -3.17
N GLY A 94 0.68 14.95 -4.41
CA GLY A 94 1.36 14.49 -5.62
C GLY A 94 1.07 13.04 -6.01
N LEU A 95 0.25 12.31 -5.26
CA LEU A 95 -0.22 10.96 -5.61
C LEU A 95 -1.46 11.05 -6.49
N GLU A 96 -1.38 10.61 -7.74
CA GLU A 96 -2.55 10.54 -8.62
C GLU A 96 -3.43 9.34 -8.22
N VAL A 97 -4.55 9.60 -7.55
CA VAL A 97 -5.54 8.56 -7.22
C VAL A 97 -6.70 8.65 -8.19
N ARG A 98 -7.04 7.53 -8.83
CA ARG A 98 -8.10 7.49 -9.85
C ARG A 98 -8.89 6.18 -9.84
N GLY A 99 -10.04 6.20 -10.52
CA GLY A 99 -10.86 5.01 -10.76
C GLY A 99 -10.14 3.91 -11.56
N PRO A 100 -10.78 2.75 -11.72
CA PRO A 100 -10.16 1.60 -12.36
C PRO A 100 -9.96 1.84 -13.87
N TYR A 101 -8.93 1.22 -14.44
CA TYR A 101 -8.75 1.14 -15.89
C TYR A 101 -9.86 0.30 -16.54
N PRO A 102 -10.15 0.49 -17.85
CA PRO A 102 -11.03 -0.41 -18.58
C PRO A 102 -10.56 -1.88 -18.47
N GLY A 103 -11.43 -2.75 -17.98
CA GLY A 103 -11.14 -4.18 -17.80
C GLY A 103 -10.28 -4.52 -16.58
N GLN A 104 -9.96 -3.56 -15.70
CA GLN A 104 -9.29 -3.83 -14.44
C GLN A 104 -10.23 -4.58 -13.48
N PRO A 105 -9.81 -5.75 -12.93
CA PRO A 105 -10.59 -6.44 -11.91
C PRO A 105 -10.78 -5.58 -10.65
N HIS A 106 -11.98 -5.65 -10.05
CA HIS A 106 -12.38 -4.82 -8.92
C HIS A 106 -11.56 -5.05 -7.64
N ASP A 107 -10.96 -6.23 -7.50
CA ASP A 107 -10.12 -6.63 -6.37
C ASP A 107 -8.64 -6.31 -6.59
N LEU A 108 -8.23 -5.82 -7.77
CA LEU A 108 -6.83 -5.51 -8.06
C LEU A 108 -6.59 -4.00 -8.06
N MET A 109 -5.59 -3.56 -7.30
CA MET A 109 -5.05 -2.21 -7.26
C MET A 109 -3.78 -2.14 -8.08
N TYR A 110 -3.71 -1.18 -9.01
CA TYR A 110 -2.53 -0.95 -9.84
C TYR A 110 -1.80 0.29 -9.34
N LEU A 111 -0.52 0.13 -8.99
CA LEU A 111 0.34 1.19 -8.48
C LEU A 111 1.49 1.41 -9.47
N ASP A 112 1.54 2.59 -10.08
CA ASP A 112 2.58 2.93 -11.04
C ASP A 112 3.64 3.82 -10.36
N ASP A 113 4.91 3.44 -10.48
CA ASP A 113 6.03 4.29 -10.04
C ASP A 113 6.25 5.47 -11.01
N ILE A 114 7.14 6.40 -10.64
CA ILE A 114 7.47 7.57 -11.46
C ILE A 114 8.11 7.22 -12.83
N TYR A 115 8.53 5.97 -13.03
CA TYR A 115 9.13 5.48 -14.27
C TYR A 115 8.15 4.61 -15.08
N GLY A 116 6.89 4.47 -14.63
CA GLY A 116 5.86 3.66 -15.28
C GLY A 116 5.97 2.16 -15.04
N ARG A 117 6.77 1.71 -14.07
CA ARG A 117 6.75 0.31 -13.62
C ARG A 117 5.53 0.12 -12.72
N GLN A 118 4.76 -0.93 -13.02
CA GLN A 118 3.52 -1.23 -12.33
C GLN A 118 3.73 -2.33 -11.29
N LEU A 119 3.17 -2.11 -10.11
CA LEU A 119 2.94 -3.08 -9.05
C LEU A 119 1.44 -3.38 -8.99
N VAL A 120 1.07 -4.66 -9.03
CA VAL A 120 -0.32 -5.11 -8.93
C VAL A 120 -0.57 -5.77 -7.58
N LEU A 121 -1.44 -5.19 -6.77
CA LEU A 121 -1.82 -5.74 -5.46
C LEU A 121 -3.28 -6.18 -5.46
N MET A 122 -3.54 -7.39 -4.98
CA MET A 122 -4.90 -7.81 -4.64
C MET A 122 -5.33 -7.19 -3.31
N MET A 123 -6.45 -6.47 -3.29
CA MET A 123 -7.10 -5.98 -2.08
C MET A 123 -7.98 -7.09 -1.51
N ILE A 124 -7.68 -7.51 -0.28
CA ILE A 124 -8.51 -8.44 0.48
C ILE A 124 -9.49 -7.61 1.31
N PRO A 125 -10.82 -7.83 1.18
CA PRO A 125 -11.80 -7.02 1.89
C PRO A 125 -11.54 -6.97 3.40
N PRO A 126 -11.68 -5.80 4.06
CA PRO A 126 -11.32 -5.61 5.47
C PRO A 126 -12.14 -6.47 6.44
N TYR A 127 -13.31 -6.92 6.03
CA TYR A 127 -14.20 -7.80 6.78
C TYR A 127 -13.89 -9.30 6.58
N THR A 128 -12.89 -9.65 5.77
CA THR A 128 -12.44 -11.03 5.63
C THR A 128 -11.90 -11.52 6.96
N ASP A 129 -12.27 -12.74 7.35
CA ASP A 129 -11.68 -13.40 8.52
C ASP A 129 -10.13 -13.32 8.45
N PRO A 130 -9.44 -12.90 9.52
CA PRO A 130 -8.00 -12.68 9.46
C PRO A 130 -7.19 -13.92 9.06
N ASP A 131 -7.52 -15.10 9.60
CA ASP A 131 -6.81 -16.33 9.26
C ASP A 131 -6.98 -16.64 7.78
N ARG A 132 -8.20 -16.51 7.27
CA ARG A 132 -8.50 -16.66 5.85
C ARG A 132 -7.79 -15.63 4.98
N ALA A 133 -7.74 -14.36 5.40
CA ALA A 133 -7.04 -13.31 4.68
C ALA A 133 -5.54 -13.65 4.57
N TYR A 134 -4.90 -14.01 5.68
CA TYR A 134 -3.49 -14.38 5.68
C TYR A 134 -3.19 -15.66 4.89
N GLU A 135 -4.11 -16.63 4.85
CA GLU A 135 -4.01 -17.76 3.92
C GLU A 135 -4.00 -17.32 2.46
N VAL A 136 -4.93 -16.44 2.06
CA VAL A 136 -5.01 -15.93 0.68
C VAL A 136 -3.73 -15.17 0.32
N MET A 137 -3.28 -14.26 1.18
CA MET A 137 -2.04 -13.50 0.95
C MET A 137 -0.84 -14.44 0.76
N ARG A 138 -0.67 -15.45 1.62
CA ARG A 138 0.42 -16.43 1.54
C ARG A 138 0.38 -17.22 0.23
N ARG A 139 -0.82 -17.64 -0.21
CA ARG A 139 -0.99 -18.37 -1.48
C ARG A 139 -0.64 -17.51 -2.69
N LEU A 140 -1.00 -16.23 -2.68
CA LEU A 140 -0.72 -15.31 -3.79
C LEU A 140 0.78 -15.07 -3.98
N VAL A 141 1.53 -14.97 -2.88
CA VAL A 141 2.96 -14.69 -2.94
C VAL A 141 3.84 -15.94 -3.05
N ASP A 142 3.24 -17.14 -3.00
CA ASP A 142 3.94 -18.41 -3.16
C ASP A 142 4.49 -18.53 -4.61
N PRO A 143 5.82 -18.68 -4.79
CA PRO A 143 6.44 -18.79 -6.11
C PRO A 143 6.11 -20.11 -6.83
N VAL A 144 5.67 -21.16 -6.13
CA VAL A 144 5.40 -22.49 -6.71
C VAL A 144 3.95 -22.64 -7.20
N ARG A 145 3.05 -21.72 -6.83
CA ARG A 145 1.60 -21.88 -6.99
C ARG A 145 0.86 -20.70 -7.63
N SER A 146 1.57 -19.70 -8.13
CA SER A 146 0.99 -18.43 -8.59
C SER A 146 0.43 -18.42 -10.03
N GLU A 147 0.20 -19.59 -10.64
CA GLU A 147 -0.07 -19.67 -12.07
C GLU A 147 -1.56 -19.51 -12.47
N THR A 148 -2.46 -19.15 -11.55
CA THR A 148 -3.88 -19.04 -11.93
C THR A 148 -4.65 -17.99 -11.12
N TYR A 149 -4.44 -16.71 -11.41
CA TYR A 149 -5.56 -15.77 -11.43
C TYR A 149 -5.91 -15.53 -12.91
N ARG A 150 -6.77 -16.40 -13.46
CA ARG A 150 -7.36 -16.15 -14.77
C ARG A 150 -8.47 -15.13 -14.58
N VAL A 151 -8.36 -14.02 -15.30
CA VAL A 151 -9.45 -13.10 -15.56
C VAL A 151 -10.60 -13.92 -16.14
N GLN A 152 -11.72 -14.00 -15.43
CA GLN A 152 -12.99 -14.51 -15.97
C GLN A 152 -13.76 -13.36 -16.61
#